data_AF-A0A8H7X8G0-F1
#
_entry.id   AF-A0A8H7X8G0-F1
#
_cell.length_a   1.000
_cell.length_b   1.000
_cell.length_c   1.000
_cell.angle_alpha   90.00
_cell.angle_beta   90.00
_cell.angle_gamma   90.00
#
_symmetry.space_group_name_H-M   'P 1'
#
loop_
_entity.id
_entity.type
_entity.pdbx_description
1 polymer ?
#
loop_
_entity_poly.entity_id
_entity_poly.type
_entity_poly.pdbx_seq_one_letter_code
_entity_poly.pdbx_strand_id
1 'polypeptide(L)'
;MKVGGWSSHIDGAVAVMKSRTMEQWRTPVGKELFIAVRAHMTVHCIANSKPINPGVDWMGVIADDPIVQTFAAANLKMAQLRADNDLTTASKVRSAENIEKVLKLLRRAESLDKQYMEWIKSLPPAWQISTVAWIDGEVPDLSNSVVHPGRIDAYGELWMAYKYNIVRGCRLFIWTTILRCVAWLGDMGDYRLTPEYTTASQICRSLIEDIVASVPFFFGWNRGRDPAMADRSNFACGEHDPTTVKPLAGIFSMWPIFAAASSDFASPSQRIFLRGRLKHIADMMGINQALIMFQAQLVHPSLYIARERMSLAPHPCQTDNTKVTSVTGNPTADMTLKSSPTSTSPPAAPSSSRPEAQLWSQPTSHLAQPVPTLQSQTWIPSPTSGHLWNSPPPPDVPAQTVHTTQNPTLSTSPPADQLWNAPPESSTSTSGWIPRTFSEPFFIQDPEPSMRGPPITFQNHPEYDRDYRTFEHAGFGAISSA
;
A
#
# COMPACT_ATOMS: atom_id res chain seq x y z
N MET A 1 -15.89 -19.76 9.72
CA MET A 1 -14.44 -20.02 9.87
C MET A 1 -13.91 -19.02 10.91
N LYS A 2 -13.36 -19.46 12.05
CA LYS A 2 -12.90 -18.54 13.12
C LYS A 2 -11.59 -17.86 12.70
N VAL A 3 -11.73 -16.76 11.98
CA VAL A 3 -10.65 -15.85 11.60
C VAL A 3 -10.28 -14.99 12.81
N GLY A 4 -9.42 -15.52 13.68
CA GLY A 4 -8.99 -14.81 14.89
C GLY A 4 -7.62 -15.23 15.44
N GLY A 5 -7.08 -16.38 15.03
CA GLY A 5 -5.89 -16.98 15.65
C GLY A 5 -4.69 -16.04 15.77
N TRP A 6 -4.28 -15.38 14.68
CA TRP A 6 -3.15 -14.44 14.72
C TRP A 6 -3.45 -13.22 15.60
N SER A 7 -4.62 -12.60 15.45
CA SER A 7 -5.00 -11.45 16.27
C SER A 7 -5.02 -11.79 17.76
N SER A 8 -5.66 -12.90 18.14
CA SER A 8 -5.71 -13.37 19.52
C SER A 8 -4.33 -13.74 20.07
N HIS A 9 -3.43 -14.29 19.23
CA HIS A 9 -2.04 -14.55 19.62
C HIS A 9 -1.29 -13.25 19.93
N ILE A 10 -1.44 -12.23 19.09
CA ILE A 10 -0.85 -10.91 19.34
C ILE A 10 -1.46 -10.26 20.59
N ASP A 11 -2.77 -10.34 20.78
CA ASP A 11 -3.43 -9.83 21.99
C ASP A 11 -2.90 -10.50 23.26
N GLY A 12 -2.68 -11.81 23.22
CA GLY A 12 -2.03 -12.56 24.30
C GLY A 12 -0.60 -12.10 24.56
N ALA A 13 0.21 -11.91 23.51
CA ALA A 13 1.56 -11.39 23.64
C ALA A 13 1.58 -9.97 24.26
N VAL A 14 0.68 -9.09 23.83
CA VAL A 14 0.51 -7.74 24.41
C VAL A 14 0.09 -7.81 25.88
N ALA A 15 -0.76 -8.76 26.27
CA ALA A 15 -1.13 -8.97 27.67
C ALA A 15 0.08 -9.37 28.51
N VAL A 16 0.98 -10.22 27.99
CA VAL A 16 2.25 -10.54 28.65
C VAL A 16 3.12 -9.29 28.82
N MET A 17 3.22 -8.44 27.78
CA MET A 17 3.97 -7.18 27.85
C MET A 17 3.48 -6.27 28.98
N LYS A 18 2.17 -6.19 29.18
CA LYS A 18 1.55 -5.36 30.24
C LYS A 18 1.74 -5.93 31.65
N SER A 19 1.79 -7.25 31.77
CA SER A 19 1.88 -7.91 33.08
C SER A 19 3.28 -7.84 33.72
N ARG A 20 4.30 -7.44 32.95
CA ARG A 20 5.71 -7.47 33.34
C ARG A 20 6.27 -6.07 33.48
N THR A 21 7.26 -5.91 34.35
CA THR A 21 7.91 -4.62 34.56
C THR A 21 8.98 -4.35 33.50
N MET A 22 9.33 -3.08 33.30
CA MET A 22 10.30 -2.70 32.26
C MET A 22 11.71 -3.25 32.53
N GLU A 23 12.06 -3.48 33.80
CA GLU A 23 13.33 -4.08 34.20
C GLU A 23 13.51 -5.49 33.64
N GLN A 24 12.43 -6.28 33.56
CA GLN A 24 12.49 -7.65 33.04
C GLN A 24 12.82 -7.69 31.53
N TRP A 25 12.52 -6.61 30.81
CA TRP A 25 12.82 -6.45 29.38
C TRP A 25 14.24 -5.97 29.10
N ARG A 26 15.02 -5.63 30.14
CA ARG A 26 16.43 -5.22 29.99
C ARG A 26 17.42 -6.38 29.94
N THR A 27 16.97 -7.60 30.23
CA THR A 27 17.78 -8.80 30.00
C THR A 27 18.00 -9.03 28.50
N PRO A 28 19.10 -9.67 28.06
CA PRO A 28 19.32 -9.93 26.63
C PRO A 28 18.14 -10.64 25.95
N VAL A 29 17.61 -11.70 26.59
CA VAL A 29 16.45 -12.44 26.08
C VAL A 29 15.17 -11.61 26.16
N GLY A 30 14.98 -10.86 27.25
CA GLY A 30 13.82 -9.98 27.42
C GLY A 30 13.76 -8.89 26.34
N LYS A 31 14.92 -8.34 25.97
CA LYS A 31 15.06 -7.32 24.93
C LYS A 31 14.65 -7.86 23.56
N GLU A 32 15.19 -9.01 23.16
CA GLU A 32 14.84 -9.66 21.89
C GLU A 32 13.35 -10.01 21.83
N LEU A 33 12.79 -10.54 22.94
CA LEU A 33 11.36 -10.84 23.03
C LEU A 33 10.51 -9.56 22.90
N PHE A 34 10.89 -8.47 23.56
CA PHE A 34 10.19 -7.19 23.44
C PHE A 34 10.19 -6.69 21.99
N ILE A 35 11.36 -6.70 21.34
CA ILE A 35 11.53 -6.25 19.96
C ILE A 35 10.67 -7.09 19.00
N ALA A 36 10.65 -8.41 19.17
CA ALA A 36 9.82 -9.31 18.38
C ALA A 36 8.32 -9.03 18.57
N VAL A 37 7.84 -8.93 19.82
CA VAL A 37 6.43 -8.62 20.11
C VAL A 37 6.03 -7.25 19.56
N ARG A 38 6.88 -6.23 19.73
CA ARG A 38 6.67 -4.89 19.16
C ARG A 38 6.53 -4.96 17.64
N ALA A 39 7.41 -5.68 16.95
CA ALA A 39 7.37 -5.79 15.49
C ALA A 39 6.05 -6.42 15.02
N HIS A 40 5.62 -7.52 15.62
CA HIS A 40 4.38 -8.20 15.25
C HIS A 40 3.12 -7.40 15.62
N MET A 41 3.08 -6.81 16.81
CA MET A 41 1.98 -5.94 17.24
C MET A 41 1.82 -4.74 16.32
N THR A 42 2.94 -4.09 15.96
CA THR A 42 2.88 -2.90 15.11
C THR A 42 2.33 -3.23 13.72
N VAL A 43 2.79 -4.32 13.10
CA VAL A 43 2.26 -4.78 11.81
C VAL A 43 0.78 -5.15 11.91
N HIS A 44 0.37 -5.78 13.01
CA HIS A 44 -1.05 -6.07 13.28
C HIS A 44 -1.89 -4.79 13.34
N CYS A 45 -1.43 -3.77 14.06
CA CYS A 45 -2.09 -2.47 14.13
C CYS A 45 -2.18 -1.79 12.76
N ILE A 46 -1.08 -1.76 11.99
CA ILE A 46 -1.06 -1.19 10.62
C ILE A 46 -2.06 -1.91 9.72
N ALA A 47 -2.04 -3.24 9.71
CA ALA A 47 -2.88 -4.06 8.84
C ALA A 47 -4.37 -3.88 9.14
N ASN A 48 -4.73 -3.71 10.42
CA ASN A 48 -6.13 -3.64 10.86
C ASN A 48 -6.63 -2.21 11.14
N SER A 49 -5.86 -1.17 10.83
CA SER A 49 -6.17 0.22 11.22
C SER A 49 -6.47 0.37 12.73
N LYS A 50 -5.76 -0.37 13.58
CA LYS A 50 -5.99 -0.32 15.03
C LYS A 50 -4.98 0.62 15.72
N PRO A 51 -5.40 1.39 16.73
CA PRO A 51 -4.46 2.14 17.53
C PRO A 51 -3.52 1.19 18.28
N ILE A 52 -2.30 1.66 18.54
CA ILE A 52 -1.35 0.94 19.39
C ILE A 52 -1.86 1.01 20.83
N ASN A 53 -1.63 -0.06 21.60
CA ASN A 53 -2.02 -0.06 23.00
C ASN A 53 -1.15 0.93 23.82
N PRO A 54 -1.75 1.94 24.48
CA PRO A 54 -0.99 2.95 25.22
C PRO A 54 -0.47 2.45 26.59
N GLY A 55 -0.92 1.29 27.06
CA GLY A 55 -0.53 0.72 28.35
C GLY A 55 0.86 0.07 28.36
N VAL A 56 1.63 0.21 27.28
CA VAL A 56 3.01 -0.27 27.17
C VAL A 56 3.84 0.83 26.53
N ASP A 57 4.98 1.16 27.12
CA ASP A 57 5.96 2.02 26.46
C ASP A 57 6.71 1.21 25.38
N TRP A 58 6.16 1.20 24.17
CA TRP A 58 6.72 0.47 23.03
C TRP A 58 8.09 0.98 22.56
N MET A 59 8.55 2.13 23.06
CA MET A 59 9.87 2.68 22.77
C MET A 59 10.83 2.61 23.96
N GLY A 60 10.37 2.13 25.12
CA GLY A 60 11.17 1.98 26.33
C GLY A 60 12.30 0.95 26.22
N VAL A 61 12.23 0.06 25.22
CA VAL A 61 13.32 -0.86 24.85
C VAL A 61 13.89 -0.47 23.48
N ILE A 62 15.18 -0.14 23.48
CA ILE A 62 15.91 0.33 22.30
C ILE A 62 16.63 -0.87 21.66
N ALA A 63 16.43 -1.12 20.37
CA ALA A 63 17.19 -2.13 19.64
C ALA A 63 18.65 -1.69 19.45
N ASP A 64 19.60 -2.64 19.50
CA ASP A 64 21.03 -2.33 19.30
C ASP A 64 21.32 -1.92 17.85
N ASP A 65 20.65 -2.55 16.90
CA ASP A 65 20.72 -2.18 15.49
C ASP A 65 19.91 -0.90 15.23
N PRO A 66 20.55 0.21 14.83
CA PRO A 66 19.87 1.46 14.50
C PRO A 66 18.82 1.30 13.38
N ILE A 67 19.03 0.37 12.44
CA ILE A 67 18.10 0.10 11.35
C ILE A 67 16.80 -0.48 11.90
N VAL A 68 16.89 -1.43 12.84
CA VAL A 68 15.73 -2.00 13.52
C VAL A 68 15.01 -0.95 14.37
N GLN A 69 15.77 -0.12 15.09
CA GLN A 69 15.21 0.88 15.98
C GLN A 69 14.44 1.98 15.21
N THR A 70 15.06 2.55 14.17
CA THR A 70 14.44 3.60 13.35
C THR A 70 13.24 3.08 12.56
N PHE A 71 13.32 1.85 12.04
CA PHE A 71 12.20 1.16 11.39
C PHE A 71 11.02 0.96 12.34
N ALA A 72 11.27 0.53 13.59
CA ALA A 72 10.22 0.35 14.59
C ALA A 72 9.54 1.69 14.93
N ALA A 73 10.32 2.77 15.11
CA ALA A 73 9.78 4.10 15.39
C ALA A 73 8.88 4.61 14.25
N ALA A 74 9.28 4.44 12.99
CA ALA A 74 8.48 4.81 11.84
C ALA A 74 7.18 3.99 11.76
N ASN A 75 7.24 2.68 11.99
CA ASN A 75 6.07 1.81 11.95
C ASN A 75 5.07 2.10 13.07
N LEU A 76 5.51 2.52 14.26
CA LEU A 76 4.58 2.94 15.32
C LEU A 76 3.81 4.20 14.90
N LYS A 77 4.49 5.17 14.27
CA LYS A 77 3.83 6.35 13.68
C LYS A 77 2.84 5.95 12.58
N MET A 78 3.20 4.95 11.76
CA MET A 78 2.33 4.43 10.71
C MET A 78 1.06 3.78 11.27
N ALA A 79 1.16 2.97 12.32
CA ALA A 79 0.02 2.37 12.99
C ALA A 79 -0.95 3.46 13.51
N GLN A 80 -0.41 4.51 14.14
CA GLN A 80 -1.24 5.63 14.59
C GLN A 80 -1.86 6.40 13.42
N LEU A 81 -1.11 6.64 12.33
CA LEU A 81 -1.63 7.29 11.13
C LEU A 81 -2.81 6.51 10.54
N ARG A 82 -2.71 5.17 10.47
CA ARG A 82 -3.79 4.29 9.98
C ARG A 82 -5.04 4.38 10.85
N ALA A 83 -4.88 4.33 12.16
CA ALA A 83 -5.99 4.44 13.11
C ALA A 83 -6.69 5.81 13.00
N ASP A 84 -5.92 6.89 12.91
CA ASP A 84 -6.46 8.25 12.83
C ASP A 84 -7.12 8.54 11.47
N ASN A 85 -6.64 7.91 10.39
CA ASN A 85 -7.15 8.14 9.04
C ASN A 85 -8.65 7.82 8.94
N ASP A 86 -9.04 6.62 9.39
CA ASP A 86 -10.44 6.19 9.31
C ASP A 86 -11.36 7.07 10.17
N LEU A 87 -10.91 7.49 11.35
CA LEU A 87 -11.67 8.39 12.22
C LEU A 87 -11.83 9.79 11.61
N THR A 88 -10.77 10.31 11.00
CA THR A 88 -10.71 11.70 10.55
C THR A 88 -11.44 11.89 9.22
N THR A 89 -11.19 11.03 8.24
CA THR A 89 -11.73 11.16 6.88
C THR A 89 -13.18 10.68 6.75
N ALA A 90 -13.67 9.90 7.72
CA ALA A 90 -15.09 9.56 7.81
C ALA A 90 -15.98 10.69 8.38
N SER A 91 -15.39 11.75 8.95
CA SER A 91 -16.16 12.89 9.47
C SER A 91 -16.88 13.63 8.34
N LYS A 92 -18.20 13.81 8.48
CA LYS A 92 -19.04 14.50 7.47
C LYS A 92 -19.04 16.01 7.61
N VAL A 93 -18.81 16.52 8.82
CA VAL A 93 -18.98 17.94 9.14
C VAL A 93 -17.74 18.72 8.71
N ARG A 94 -17.92 19.68 7.80
CA ARG A 94 -16.87 20.61 7.32
C ARG A 94 -16.71 21.83 8.23
N SER A 95 -16.53 21.59 9.53
CA SER A 95 -16.18 22.66 10.47
C SER A 95 -14.70 23.04 10.33
N ALA A 96 -14.34 24.27 10.73
CA ALA A 96 -12.95 24.71 10.78
C ALA A 96 -12.06 23.75 11.60
N GLU A 97 -12.60 23.20 12.69
CA GLU A 97 -11.90 22.20 13.51
C GLU A 97 -11.60 20.91 12.75
N ASN A 98 -12.59 20.37 12.01
CA ASN A 98 -12.40 19.14 11.25
C ASN A 98 -11.49 19.35 10.03
N ILE A 99 -11.57 20.52 9.39
CA ILE A 99 -10.62 20.92 8.35
C ILE A 99 -9.19 20.90 8.90
N GLU A 100 -8.97 21.50 10.07
CA GLU A 100 -7.64 21.48 10.70
C GLU A 100 -7.18 20.06 11.07
N LYS A 101 -8.08 19.19 11.55
CA LYS A 101 -7.75 17.76 11.79
C LYS A 101 -7.29 17.05 10.51
N VAL A 102 -7.98 17.27 9.40
CA VAL A 102 -7.64 16.65 8.10
C VAL A 102 -6.32 17.22 7.56
N LEU A 103 -6.10 18.53 7.68
CA LEU A 103 -4.82 19.15 7.32
C LEU A 103 -3.66 18.62 8.18
N LYS A 104 -3.85 18.45 9.48
CA LYS A 104 -2.86 17.82 10.37
C LYS A 104 -2.57 16.38 9.97
N LEU A 105 -3.59 15.60 9.63
CA LEU A 105 -3.43 14.23 9.15
C LEU A 105 -2.64 14.18 7.84
N LEU A 106 -2.95 15.07 6.88
CA LEU A 106 -2.24 15.20 5.61
C LEU A 106 -0.75 15.49 5.83
N ARG A 107 -0.42 16.53 6.62
CA ARG A 107 0.98 16.89 6.94
C ARG A 107 1.73 15.73 7.62
N ARG A 108 1.06 15.01 8.52
CA ARG A 108 1.64 13.81 9.18
C ARG A 108 1.92 12.69 8.18
N ALA A 109 1.02 12.46 7.23
CA ALA A 109 1.19 11.45 6.18
C ALA A 109 2.40 11.80 5.29
N GLU A 110 2.51 13.05 4.82
CA GLU A 110 3.64 13.53 4.02
C GLU A 110 4.97 13.45 4.78
N SER A 111 4.98 13.86 6.06
CA SER A 111 6.15 13.75 6.91
C SER A 111 6.60 12.30 7.12
N LEU A 112 5.64 11.38 7.22
CA LEU A 112 5.94 9.96 7.39
C LEU A 112 6.47 9.32 6.10
N ASP A 113 5.96 9.70 4.92
CA ASP A 113 6.54 9.24 3.64
C ASP A 113 8.01 9.65 3.52
N LYS A 114 8.31 10.91 3.86
CA LYS A 114 9.69 11.43 3.90
C LYS A 114 10.57 10.63 4.86
N GLN A 115 10.08 10.32 6.05
CA GLN A 115 10.81 9.49 7.02
C GLN A 115 11.12 8.08 6.50
N TYR A 116 10.19 7.45 5.78
CA TYR A 116 10.45 6.15 5.15
C TYR A 116 11.49 6.24 4.02
N MET A 117 11.45 7.32 3.23
CA MET A 117 12.46 7.58 2.21
C MET A 117 13.85 7.82 2.82
N GLU A 118 13.93 8.60 3.90
CA GLU A 118 15.15 8.82 4.68
C GLU A 118 15.70 7.49 5.21
N TRP A 119 14.82 6.65 5.77
CA TRP A 119 15.19 5.34 6.26
C TRP A 119 15.83 4.49 5.15
N ILE A 120 15.21 4.40 3.98
CA ILE A 120 15.76 3.66 2.82
C ILE A 120 17.15 4.20 2.43
N LYS A 121 17.31 5.52 2.38
CA LYS A 121 18.58 6.17 2.00
C LYS A 121 19.70 5.95 3.02
N SER A 122 19.35 5.78 4.30
CA SER A 122 20.31 5.57 5.38
C SER A 122 20.80 4.12 5.50
N LEU A 123 20.24 3.19 4.72
CA LEU A 123 20.65 1.78 4.76
C LEU A 123 22.09 1.62 4.25
N PRO A 124 22.91 0.75 4.89
CA PRO A 124 24.29 0.56 4.49
C PRO A 124 24.39 -0.22 3.16
N PRO A 125 25.54 -0.19 2.47
CA PRO A 125 25.73 -0.84 1.17
C PRO A 125 25.37 -2.33 1.13
N ALA A 126 25.48 -3.04 2.26
CA ALA A 126 25.09 -4.45 2.37
C ALA A 126 23.59 -4.71 2.11
N TRP A 127 22.76 -3.68 2.17
CA TRP A 127 21.32 -3.74 1.88
C TRP A 127 20.97 -3.44 0.43
N GLN A 128 21.96 -3.15 -0.41
CA GLN A 128 21.75 -2.83 -1.81
C GLN A 128 20.97 -3.94 -2.50
N ILE A 129 19.79 -3.59 -3.03
CA ILE A 129 18.98 -4.47 -3.84
C ILE A 129 19.70 -4.66 -5.18
N SER A 130 19.79 -5.91 -5.63
CA SER A 130 20.44 -6.27 -6.87
C SER A 130 19.41 -6.81 -7.86
N THR A 131 19.28 -6.18 -9.02
CA THR A 131 18.48 -6.74 -10.11
C THR A 131 19.27 -7.83 -10.80
N VAL A 132 18.73 -9.05 -10.82
CA VAL A 132 19.44 -10.24 -11.29
C VAL A 132 18.91 -10.77 -12.62
N ALA A 133 17.68 -10.42 -12.97
CA ALA A 133 17.08 -10.82 -14.23
C ALA A 133 16.00 -9.85 -14.68
N TRP A 134 15.66 -9.94 -15.97
CA TRP A 134 14.52 -9.28 -16.59
C TRP A 134 13.75 -10.33 -17.39
N ILE A 135 12.46 -10.51 -17.09
CA ILE A 135 11.59 -11.45 -17.79
C ILE A 135 10.93 -10.74 -18.96
N ASP A 136 11.44 -11.05 -20.15
CA ASP A 136 10.85 -10.59 -21.41
C ASP A 136 9.65 -11.45 -21.80
N GLY A 137 8.65 -10.83 -22.44
CA GLY A 137 7.50 -11.51 -23.02
C GLY A 137 6.34 -11.80 -22.07
N GLU A 138 5.30 -12.41 -22.61
CA GLU A 138 4.08 -12.76 -21.88
C GLU A 138 4.27 -14.03 -21.04
N VAL A 139 3.74 -14.02 -19.82
CA VAL A 139 3.69 -15.20 -18.94
C VAL A 139 2.26 -15.76 -18.99
N PRO A 140 2.03 -16.94 -19.59
CA PRO A 140 0.68 -17.43 -19.89
C PRO A 140 -0.22 -17.66 -18.66
N ASP A 141 0.35 -18.12 -17.54
CA ASP A 141 -0.38 -18.34 -16.28
C ASP A 141 0.21 -17.51 -15.15
N LEU A 142 -0.07 -16.21 -15.17
CA LEU A 142 0.35 -15.30 -14.11
C LEU A 142 -0.15 -15.71 -12.73
N SER A 143 -1.30 -16.37 -12.62
CA SER A 143 -1.87 -16.75 -11.32
C SER A 143 -1.03 -17.81 -10.60
N ASN A 144 -0.49 -18.78 -11.36
CA ASN A 144 0.36 -19.83 -10.80
C ASN A 144 1.87 -19.57 -10.97
N SER A 145 2.26 -18.57 -11.76
CA SER A 145 3.65 -18.19 -11.96
C SER A 145 4.33 -17.65 -10.69
N VAL A 146 5.63 -17.94 -10.55
CA VAL A 146 6.51 -17.36 -9.52
C VAL A 146 7.12 -16.02 -9.98
N VAL A 147 7.04 -15.72 -11.28
CA VAL A 147 7.55 -14.49 -11.91
C VAL A 147 6.45 -13.71 -12.64
N HIS A 148 6.64 -12.40 -12.77
CA HIS A 148 5.83 -11.50 -13.58
C HIS A 148 6.76 -10.82 -14.62
N PRO A 149 6.28 -10.48 -15.82
CA PRO A 149 7.08 -9.78 -16.82
C PRO A 149 7.76 -8.53 -16.26
N GLY A 150 9.06 -8.39 -16.52
CA GLY A 150 9.89 -7.30 -16.03
C GLY A 150 10.94 -7.73 -15.00
N ARG A 151 11.29 -6.80 -14.12
CA ARG A 151 12.45 -6.88 -13.24
C ARG A 151 12.33 -7.96 -12.16
N ILE A 152 13.42 -8.66 -11.87
CA ILE A 152 13.58 -9.55 -10.72
C ILE A 152 14.72 -9.05 -9.83
N ASP A 153 14.41 -8.90 -8.54
CA ASP A 153 15.34 -8.40 -7.54
C ASP A 153 15.75 -9.48 -6.53
N ALA A 154 17.03 -9.49 -6.20
CA ALA A 154 17.66 -10.27 -5.15
C ALA A 154 18.00 -9.40 -3.94
N TYR A 155 18.01 -10.04 -2.77
CA TYR A 155 18.29 -9.41 -1.48
C TYR A 155 19.35 -10.22 -0.75
N GLY A 156 20.09 -9.58 0.16
CA GLY A 156 21.11 -10.28 0.93
C GLY A 156 20.51 -11.37 1.83
N GLU A 157 19.40 -11.04 2.49
CA GLU A 157 18.70 -11.91 3.43
C GLU A 157 17.18 -11.66 3.38
N LEU A 158 16.40 -12.66 3.78
CA LEU A 158 14.94 -12.65 3.77
C LEU A 158 14.34 -11.50 4.60
N TRP A 159 14.97 -11.16 5.72
CA TRP A 159 14.50 -10.07 6.59
C TRP A 159 14.77 -8.68 5.99
N MET A 160 15.77 -8.53 5.11
CA MET A 160 15.99 -7.29 4.35
C MET A 160 14.86 -7.10 3.33
N ALA A 161 14.56 -8.16 2.55
CA ALA A 161 13.44 -8.18 1.61
C ALA A 161 12.12 -7.85 2.32
N TYR A 162 11.90 -8.43 3.49
CA TYR A 162 10.74 -8.14 4.34
C TYR A 162 10.64 -6.66 4.71
N LYS A 163 11.70 -6.06 5.25
CA LYS A 163 11.66 -4.65 5.70
C LYS A 163 11.44 -3.69 4.54
N TYR A 164 12.11 -3.88 3.41
CA TYR A 164 11.84 -3.11 2.19
C TYR A 164 10.36 -3.19 1.80
N ASN A 165 9.79 -4.39 1.78
CA ASN A 165 8.41 -4.60 1.37
C ASN A 165 7.39 -4.07 2.39
N ILE A 166 7.68 -4.11 3.70
CA ILE A 166 6.86 -3.42 4.70
C ILE A 166 6.88 -1.91 4.46
N VAL A 167 8.06 -1.31 4.25
CA VAL A 167 8.15 0.13 3.93
C VAL A 167 7.34 0.46 2.68
N ARG A 168 7.50 -0.30 1.59
CA ARG A 168 6.75 -0.09 0.34
C ARG A 168 5.23 -0.19 0.57
N GLY A 169 4.78 -1.21 1.30
CA GLY A 169 3.37 -1.38 1.67
C GLY A 169 2.83 -0.24 2.54
N CYS A 170 3.61 0.22 3.54
CA CYS A 170 3.27 1.38 4.35
C CYS A 170 3.12 2.64 3.49
N ARG A 171 4.05 2.88 2.55
CA ARG A 171 4.00 4.02 1.64
C ARG A 171 2.76 3.99 0.73
N LEU A 172 2.33 2.83 0.24
CA LEU A 172 1.05 2.70 -0.48
C LEU A 172 -0.15 3.16 0.37
N PHE A 173 -0.19 2.80 1.65
CA PHE A 173 -1.24 3.24 2.58
C PHE A 173 -1.10 4.71 3.02
N ILE A 174 0.11 5.26 3.04
CA ILE A 174 0.33 6.70 3.24
C ILE A 174 -0.28 7.48 2.08
N TRP A 175 -0.01 7.09 0.83
CA TRP A 175 -0.62 7.74 -0.34
C TRP A 175 -2.12 7.55 -0.41
N THR A 176 -2.64 6.41 0.06
CA THR A 176 -4.08 6.23 0.29
C THR A 176 -4.63 7.25 1.29
N THR A 177 -3.89 7.53 2.38
CA THR A 177 -4.27 8.54 3.37
C THR A 177 -4.23 9.95 2.80
N ILE A 178 -3.18 10.30 2.06
CA ILE A 178 -3.04 11.59 1.38
C ILE A 178 -4.23 11.82 0.45
N LEU A 179 -4.54 10.86 -0.43
CA LEU A 179 -5.63 11.01 -1.40
C LEU A 179 -7.01 11.05 -0.75
N ARG A 180 -7.22 10.35 0.37
CA ARG A 180 -8.46 10.52 1.18
C ARG A 180 -8.55 11.91 1.77
N CYS A 181 -7.46 12.46 2.32
CA CYS A 181 -7.42 13.84 2.80
C CYS A 181 -7.68 14.85 1.68
N VAL A 182 -7.09 14.68 0.49
CA VAL A 182 -7.30 15.55 -0.67
C VAL A 182 -8.75 15.48 -1.14
N ALA A 183 -9.30 14.28 -1.29
CA ALA A 183 -10.69 14.08 -1.68
C ALA A 183 -11.68 14.63 -0.65
N TRP A 184 -11.31 14.59 0.63
CA TRP A 184 -12.04 15.25 1.70
C TRP A 184 -11.91 16.76 1.54
N LEU A 185 -10.73 17.36 1.58
CA LEU A 185 -10.55 18.82 1.56
C LEU A 185 -11.12 19.52 0.31
N GLY A 186 -11.18 18.85 -0.83
CA GLY A 186 -11.74 19.40 -2.07
C GLY A 186 -13.26 19.53 -2.09
N ASP A 187 -13.76 20.35 -3.02
CA ASP A 187 -15.19 20.67 -3.24
C ASP A 187 -15.93 19.55 -3.98
N MET A 188 -15.84 18.30 -3.51
CA MET A 188 -16.52 17.12 -4.07
C MET A 188 -16.15 16.74 -5.53
N GLY A 189 -15.27 17.49 -6.19
CA GLY A 189 -14.74 17.19 -7.51
C GLY A 189 -14.00 15.84 -7.57
N ASP A 190 -13.68 15.40 -8.79
CA ASP A 190 -12.90 14.18 -8.96
C ASP A 190 -11.46 14.40 -8.46
N TYR A 191 -11.11 13.74 -7.36
CA TYR A 191 -9.77 13.81 -6.76
C TYR A 191 -8.68 13.34 -7.73
N ARG A 192 -9.05 12.58 -8.77
CA ARG A 192 -8.12 12.10 -9.79
C ARG A 192 -7.58 13.20 -10.70
N LEU A 193 -8.22 14.38 -10.69
CA LEU A 193 -7.79 15.55 -11.46
C LEU A 193 -6.78 16.42 -10.70
N THR A 194 -6.39 16.01 -9.48
CA THR A 194 -5.47 16.77 -8.63
C THR A 194 -4.01 16.45 -8.92
N PRO A 195 -3.08 17.41 -8.73
CA PRO A 195 -1.63 17.15 -8.82
C PRO A 195 -1.16 16.03 -7.87
N GLU A 196 -1.79 15.92 -6.71
CA GLU A 196 -1.52 14.89 -5.71
C GLU A 196 -1.83 13.50 -6.27
N TYR A 197 -2.90 13.35 -7.06
CA TYR A 197 -3.20 12.07 -7.72
C TYR A 197 -2.17 11.70 -8.80
N THR A 198 -1.72 12.67 -9.60
CA THR A 198 -0.65 12.44 -10.59
C THR A 198 0.62 11.95 -9.90
N THR A 199 0.98 12.58 -8.78
CA THR A 199 2.14 12.20 -7.97
C THR A 199 1.97 10.81 -7.36
N ALA A 200 0.79 10.53 -6.78
CA ALA A 200 0.46 9.24 -6.22
C ALA A 200 0.52 8.12 -7.27
N SER A 201 0.04 8.37 -8.48
CA SER A 201 0.07 7.43 -9.60
C SER A 201 1.50 7.00 -9.95
N GLN A 202 2.42 7.96 -10.06
CA GLN A 202 3.83 7.70 -10.34
C GLN A 202 4.49 6.89 -9.22
N ILE A 203 4.35 7.36 -7.97
CA ILE A 203 5.01 6.72 -6.81
C ILE A 203 4.42 5.34 -6.55
N CYS A 204 3.10 5.20 -6.52
CA CYS A 204 2.46 3.93 -6.17
C CYS A 204 2.71 2.85 -7.22
N ARG A 205 2.73 3.19 -8.52
CA ARG A 205 3.09 2.24 -9.58
C ARG A 205 4.51 1.71 -9.41
N SER A 206 5.47 2.61 -9.18
CA SER A 206 6.86 2.23 -8.92
C SER A 206 6.98 1.35 -7.67
N LEU A 207 6.26 1.67 -6.58
CA LEU A 207 6.22 0.85 -5.37
C LEU A 207 5.65 -0.56 -5.62
N ILE A 208 4.64 -0.69 -6.47
CA ILE A 208 4.04 -1.97 -6.82
C ILE A 208 4.98 -2.80 -7.69
N GLU A 209 5.64 -2.18 -8.68
CA GLU A 209 6.68 -2.81 -9.49
C GLU A 209 7.82 -3.36 -8.62
N ASP A 210 8.26 -2.58 -7.65
CA ASP A 210 9.24 -2.95 -6.64
C ASP A 210 8.81 -4.17 -5.79
N ILE A 211 7.54 -4.21 -5.37
CA ILE A 211 6.99 -5.35 -4.61
C ILE A 211 6.95 -6.59 -5.51
N VAL A 212 6.44 -6.44 -6.74
CA VAL A 212 6.37 -7.51 -7.76
C VAL A 212 7.76 -8.08 -8.05
N ALA A 213 8.77 -7.23 -8.26
CA ALA A 213 10.14 -7.64 -8.52
C ALA A 213 10.78 -8.42 -7.36
N SER A 214 10.29 -8.21 -6.13
CA SER A 214 10.78 -8.93 -4.94
C SER A 214 10.14 -10.31 -4.74
N VAL A 215 8.99 -10.58 -5.37
CA VAL A 215 8.25 -11.84 -5.19
C VAL A 215 9.13 -13.06 -5.52
N PRO A 216 9.83 -13.14 -6.67
CA PRO A 216 10.62 -14.31 -7.00
C PRO A 216 11.64 -14.70 -5.91
N PHE A 217 12.21 -13.72 -5.20
CA PHE A 217 13.13 -13.95 -4.08
C PHE A 217 12.46 -14.64 -2.90
N PHE A 218 11.24 -14.22 -2.50
CA PHE A 218 10.49 -14.88 -1.43
C PHE A 218 10.09 -16.31 -1.78
N PHE A 219 9.77 -16.58 -3.06
CA PHE A 219 9.20 -17.85 -3.51
C PHE A 219 10.20 -18.78 -4.20
N GLY A 220 11.49 -18.55 -4.03
CA GLY A 220 12.51 -19.53 -4.40
C GLY A 220 12.85 -19.59 -5.89
N TRP A 221 12.56 -18.55 -6.65
CA TRP A 221 12.91 -18.53 -8.06
C TRP A 221 14.44 -18.62 -8.23
N ASN A 222 14.88 -19.58 -9.03
CA ASN A 222 16.25 -19.78 -9.47
C ASN A 222 17.32 -19.96 -8.37
N ARG A 223 16.96 -20.25 -7.11
CA ARG A 223 17.92 -20.34 -5.99
C ARG A 223 19.01 -21.40 -6.16
N GLY A 224 18.73 -22.47 -6.89
CA GLY A 224 19.71 -23.54 -7.16
C GLY A 224 20.65 -23.27 -8.33
N ARG A 225 20.43 -22.18 -9.09
CA ARG A 225 21.24 -21.86 -10.29
C ARG A 225 21.88 -20.47 -10.23
N ASP A 226 21.25 -19.54 -9.50
CA ASP A 226 21.76 -18.19 -9.29
C ASP A 226 22.09 -17.98 -7.81
N PRO A 227 23.38 -17.88 -7.44
CA PRO A 227 23.81 -17.61 -6.07
C PRO A 227 23.27 -16.30 -5.48
N ALA A 228 22.90 -15.32 -6.31
CA ALA A 228 22.31 -14.08 -5.84
C ALA A 228 20.88 -14.28 -5.30
N MET A 229 20.17 -15.30 -5.80
CA MET A 229 18.81 -15.63 -5.36
C MET A 229 18.79 -16.49 -4.08
N ALA A 230 19.93 -17.03 -3.67
CA ALA A 230 20.05 -17.85 -2.46
C ALA A 230 19.72 -17.04 -1.20
N ASP A 231 18.86 -17.60 -0.34
CA ASP A 231 18.54 -16.97 0.95
C ASP A 231 19.65 -17.26 1.97
N ARG A 232 20.46 -16.24 2.27
CA ARG A 232 21.56 -16.35 3.25
C ARG A 232 21.11 -16.19 4.71
N SER A 233 19.80 -16.08 4.97
CA SER A 233 19.29 -15.96 6.34
C SER A 233 19.55 -17.23 7.14
N ASN A 234 20.21 -17.03 8.29
CA ASN A 234 20.43 -18.08 9.27
C ASN A 234 19.34 -18.04 10.36
N PHE A 235 18.82 -19.20 10.74
CA PHE A 235 17.79 -19.35 11.78
C PHE A 235 18.34 -20.17 12.93
N ALA A 236 17.88 -19.93 14.16
CA ALA A 236 18.37 -20.65 15.34
C ALA A 236 18.02 -22.16 15.31
N CYS A 237 17.07 -22.57 14.45
CA CYS A 237 16.65 -23.95 14.26
C CYS A 237 16.22 -24.21 12.82
N GLY A 238 16.17 -25.50 12.45
CA GLY A 238 15.84 -25.97 11.11
C GLY A 238 17.07 -26.32 10.27
N GLU A 239 16.86 -26.99 9.15
CA GLU A 239 17.93 -27.29 8.19
C GLU A 239 18.31 -26.04 7.39
N HIS A 240 19.61 -25.81 7.22
CA HIS A 240 20.15 -24.69 6.46
C HIS A 240 20.38 -25.11 5.01
N ASP A 241 19.30 -25.19 4.26
CA ASP A 241 19.38 -25.23 2.80
C ASP A 241 19.04 -23.85 2.22
N PRO A 242 20.01 -23.11 1.65
CA PRO A 242 19.78 -21.80 1.06
C PRO A 242 18.91 -21.86 -0.20
N THR A 243 18.69 -23.06 -0.77
CA THR A 243 17.86 -23.28 -1.96
C THR A 243 16.40 -23.57 -1.63
N THR A 244 16.11 -24.02 -0.41
CA THR A 244 14.74 -24.34 0.04
C THR A 244 13.94 -23.09 0.40
N VAL A 245 12.67 -23.05 -0.03
CA VAL A 245 11.72 -21.98 0.34
C VAL A 245 11.21 -22.21 1.76
N LYS A 246 11.46 -21.23 2.63
CA LYS A 246 11.04 -21.28 4.04
C LYS A 246 9.59 -20.78 4.17
N PRO A 247 8.71 -21.44 4.95
CA PRO A 247 7.34 -20.96 5.20
C PRO A 247 7.27 -19.51 5.71
N LEU A 248 8.31 -19.07 6.43
CA LEU A 248 8.46 -17.69 6.90
C LEU A 248 8.43 -16.65 5.77
N ALA A 249 8.90 -17.00 4.57
CA ALA A 249 8.84 -16.13 3.40
C ALA A 249 7.39 -15.77 3.03
N GLY A 250 6.46 -16.70 3.21
CA GLY A 250 5.03 -16.46 3.01
C GLY A 250 4.49 -15.48 4.03
N ILE A 251 4.84 -15.65 5.32
CA ILE A 251 4.44 -14.71 6.39
C ILE A 251 4.95 -13.29 6.09
N PHE A 252 6.22 -13.15 5.70
CA PHE A 252 6.85 -11.86 5.45
C PHE A 252 6.32 -11.15 4.20
N SER A 253 5.98 -11.88 3.14
CA SER A 253 5.53 -11.29 1.88
C SER A 253 4.02 -11.10 1.79
N MET A 254 3.23 -11.86 2.56
CA MET A 254 1.76 -11.87 2.48
C MET A 254 1.13 -10.48 2.59
N TRP A 255 1.45 -9.70 3.63
CA TRP A 255 0.82 -8.39 3.83
C TRP A 255 1.25 -7.35 2.77
N PRO A 256 2.55 -7.20 2.42
CA PRO A 256 2.97 -6.32 1.32
C PRO A 256 2.35 -6.68 -0.03
N ILE A 257 2.26 -7.98 -0.36
CA ILE A 257 1.61 -8.46 -1.59
C ILE A 257 0.13 -8.05 -1.57
N PHE A 258 -0.57 -8.22 -0.45
CA PHE A 258 -1.95 -7.80 -0.32
C PHE A 258 -2.13 -6.29 -0.48
N ALA A 259 -1.25 -5.48 0.12
CA ALA A 259 -1.27 -4.03 -0.02
C ALA A 259 -1.10 -3.58 -1.49
N ALA A 260 -0.16 -4.19 -2.21
CA ALA A 260 0.01 -3.93 -3.64
C ALA A 260 -1.19 -4.41 -4.47
N ALA A 261 -1.65 -5.64 -4.24
CA ALA A 261 -2.78 -6.24 -4.95
C ALA A 261 -4.11 -5.53 -4.71
N SER A 262 -4.22 -4.76 -3.63
CA SER A 262 -5.42 -3.98 -3.27
C SER A 262 -5.32 -2.51 -3.69
N SER A 263 -4.21 -2.08 -4.29
CA SER A 263 -4.05 -0.70 -4.74
C SER A 263 -4.81 -0.45 -6.06
N ASP A 264 -5.43 0.72 -6.22
CA ASP A 264 -5.99 1.21 -7.50
C ASP A 264 -4.90 1.31 -8.58
N PHE A 265 -3.65 1.49 -8.17
CA PHE A 265 -2.53 1.74 -9.07
C PHE A 265 -1.90 0.45 -9.62
N ALA A 266 -2.30 -0.73 -9.14
CA ALA A 266 -1.81 -2.00 -9.67
C ALA A 266 -2.46 -2.32 -11.02
N SER A 267 -1.64 -2.68 -12.01
CA SER A 267 -2.13 -3.12 -13.31
C SER A 267 -2.92 -4.44 -13.18
N PRO A 268 -3.79 -4.78 -14.15
CA PRO A 268 -4.51 -6.05 -14.13
C PRO A 268 -3.58 -7.26 -14.01
N SER A 269 -2.46 -7.27 -14.75
CA SER A 269 -1.50 -8.38 -14.73
C SER A 269 -0.77 -8.50 -13.39
N GLN A 270 -0.35 -7.38 -12.79
CA GLN A 270 0.25 -7.36 -11.45
C GLN A 270 -0.74 -7.87 -10.40
N ARG A 271 -2.02 -7.47 -10.50
CA ARG A 271 -3.06 -7.90 -9.56
C ARG A 271 -3.33 -9.40 -9.66
N ILE A 272 -3.41 -9.95 -10.87
CA ILE A 272 -3.57 -11.40 -11.10
C ILE A 272 -2.40 -12.16 -10.48
N PHE A 273 -1.17 -11.73 -10.77
CA PHE A 273 0.06 -12.32 -10.25
C PHE A 273 0.11 -12.32 -8.71
N LEU A 274 -0.04 -11.13 -8.10
CA LEU A 274 0.05 -10.96 -6.65
C LEU A 274 -1.05 -11.73 -5.91
N ARG A 275 -2.29 -11.73 -6.43
CA ARG A 275 -3.39 -12.53 -5.86
C ARG A 275 -3.11 -14.04 -5.99
N GLY A 276 -2.55 -14.46 -7.11
CA GLY A 276 -2.07 -15.82 -7.31
C GLY A 276 -1.05 -16.24 -6.24
N ARG A 277 -0.13 -15.35 -5.88
CA ARG A 277 0.83 -15.60 -4.78
C ARG A 277 0.18 -15.67 -3.41
N LEU A 278 -0.83 -14.85 -3.12
CA LEU A 278 -1.63 -15.00 -1.88
C LEU A 278 -2.32 -16.37 -1.81
N LYS A 279 -2.90 -16.82 -2.92
CA LYS A 279 -3.49 -18.16 -3.02
C LYS A 279 -2.44 -19.26 -2.79
N HIS A 280 -1.26 -19.13 -3.39
CA HIS A 280 -0.15 -20.07 -3.16
C HIS A 280 0.30 -20.11 -1.69
N ILE A 281 0.40 -18.95 -1.02
CA ILE A 281 0.71 -18.89 0.42
C ILE A 281 -0.34 -19.65 1.25
N ALA A 282 -1.63 -19.53 0.89
CA ALA A 282 -2.69 -20.24 1.57
C ALA A 282 -2.62 -21.76 1.33
N ASP A 283 -2.61 -22.18 0.06
CA ASP A 283 -2.80 -23.57 -0.33
C ASP A 283 -1.54 -24.41 -0.18
N MET A 284 -0.37 -23.86 -0.53
CA MET A 284 0.90 -24.60 -0.57
C MET A 284 1.76 -24.38 0.67
N MET A 285 1.70 -23.18 1.28
CA MET A 285 2.48 -22.87 2.48
C MET A 285 1.68 -23.04 3.78
N GLY A 286 0.37 -23.34 3.70
CA GLY A 286 -0.50 -23.61 4.84
C GLY A 286 -0.87 -22.39 5.69
N ILE A 287 -0.67 -21.17 5.18
CA ILE A 287 -0.95 -19.94 5.93
C ILE A 287 -2.35 -19.43 5.56
N ASN A 288 -3.37 -19.96 6.25
CA ASN A 288 -4.78 -19.67 5.99
C ASN A 288 -5.17 -18.18 6.04
N GLN A 289 -4.37 -17.33 6.70
CA GLN A 289 -4.61 -15.89 6.67
C GLN A 289 -4.54 -15.30 5.25
N ALA A 290 -3.69 -15.88 4.38
CA ALA A 290 -3.56 -15.44 3.00
C ALA A 290 -4.82 -15.74 2.17
N LEU A 291 -5.62 -16.75 2.56
CA LEU A 291 -6.88 -17.05 1.88
C LEU A 291 -7.89 -15.90 2.03
N ILE A 292 -7.94 -15.29 3.21
CA ILE A 292 -8.82 -14.14 3.47
C ILE A 292 -8.37 -12.93 2.65
N MET A 293 -7.06 -12.68 2.61
CA MET A 293 -6.49 -11.60 1.80
C MET A 293 -6.70 -11.84 0.30
N PHE A 294 -6.61 -13.09 -0.16
CA PHE A 294 -6.94 -13.48 -1.52
C PHE A 294 -8.43 -13.26 -1.82
N GLN A 295 -9.33 -13.62 -0.91
CA GLN A 295 -10.78 -13.48 -1.14
C GLN A 295 -11.27 -12.02 -1.04
N ALA A 296 -10.54 -11.17 -0.32
CA ALA A 296 -10.88 -9.76 -0.20
C ALA A 296 -10.88 -9.06 -1.58
N GLN A 297 -11.96 -8.33 -1.87
CA GLN A 297 -12.15 -7.50 -3.06
C GLN A 297 -12.00 -6.02 -2.69
N LEU A 298 -10.94 -5.70 -1.96
CA LEU A 298 -10.66 -4.32 -1.54
C LEU A 298 -9.83 -3.62 -2.61
N VAL A 299 -10.20 -2.39 -2.94
CA VAL A 299 -9.41 -1.51 -3.80
C VAL A 299 -9.26 -0.14 -3.15
N HIS A 300 -8.05 0.42 -3.09
CA HIS A 300 -7.79 1.68 -2.40
C HIS A 300 -6.92 2.65 -3.23
N PRO A 301 -7.12 3.98 -3.11
CA PRO A 301 -8.06 4.65 -2.19
C PRO A 301 -9.53 4.73 -2.66
N SER A 302 -9.85 4.38 -3.91
CA SER A 302 -11.15 4.65 -4.53
C SER A 302 -12.36 4.16 -3.73
N LEU A 303 -12.34 2.93 -3.23
CA LEU A 303 -13.45 2.36 -2.47
C LEU A 303 -13.70 3.13 -1.16
N TYR A 304 -12.62 3.55 -0.47
CA TYR A 304 -12.73 4.30 0.77
C TYR A 304 -13.31 5.69 0.53
N ILE A 305 -12.80 6.40 -0.49
CA ILE A 305 -13.29 7.73 -0.87
C ILE A 305 -14.75 7.64 -1.33
N ALA A 306 -15.11 6.62 -2.11
CA ALA A 306 -16.48 6.40 -2.56
C ALA A 306 -17.44 6.16 -1.37
N ARG A 307 -17.03 5.34 -0.40
CA ARG A 307 -17.81 5.08 0.84
C ARG A 307 -18.01 6.35 1.67
N GLU A 308 -16.97 7.16 1.82
CA GLU A 308 -17.02 8.45 2.53
C GLU A 308 -17.98 9.42 1.85
N ARG A 309 -17.99 9.45 0.51
CA ARG A 309 -18.88 10.31 -0.30
C ARG A 309 -20.33 9.82 -0.34
N MET A 310 -20.57 8.52 -0.49
CA MET A 310 -21.93 7.95 -0.48
C MET A 310 -22.65 8.15 0.85
N SER A 311 -21.89 8.31 1.94
CA SER A 311 -22.43 8.59 3.25
C SER A 311 -22.88 10.05 3.44
N LEU A 312 -22.69 10.93 2.46
CA LEU A 312 -23.16 12.31 2.48
C LEU A 312 -24.60 12.36 1.95
N ALA A 313 -25.55 12.78 2.79
CA ALA A 313 -26.85 13.17 2.27
C ALA A 313 -26.66 14.36 1.32
N PRO A 314 -27.35 14.44 0.18
CA PRO A 314 -27.33 15.64 -0.63
C PRO A 314 -27.79 16.80 0.24
N HIS A 315 -26.92 17.79 0.45
CA HIS A 315 -27.34 19.03 1.07
C HIS A 315 -28.43 19.63 0.17
N PRO A 316 -29.67 19.82 0.65
CA PRO A 316 -30.57 20.71 -0.06
C PRO A 316 -29.90 22.07 0.00
N CYS A 317 -29.48 22.56 -1.16
CA CYS A 317 -29.13 23.96 -1.31
C CYS A 317 -30.41 24.73 -0.96
N GLN A 318 -30.51 25.22 0.28
CA GLN A 318 -31.53 26.18 0.65
C GLN A 318 -31.13 27.51 0.04
N THR A 319 -31.34 27.64 -1.27
CA THR A 319 -31.62 28.95 -1.84
C THR A 319 -33.10 29.21 -1.59
N ASP A 320 -33.40 29.87 -0.48
CA ASP A 320 -34.63 30.64 -0.36
C ASP A 320 -34.60 31.70 -1.46
N ASN A 321 -35.15 31.36 -2.63
CA ASN A 321 -35.79 32.27 -3.60
C ASN A 321 -36.01 31.58 -4.95
N THR A 322 -37.06 30.76 -5.05
CA THR A 322 -38.00 30.85 -6.18
C THR A 322 -39.25 30.04 -5.88
N LYS A 323 -40.36 30.72 -5.55
CA LYS A 323 -41.69 30.13 -5.73
C LYS A 323 -41.93 30.01 -7.23
N VAL A 324 -41.77 28.81 -7.77
CA VAL A 324 -42.24 28.50 -9.13
C VAL A 324 -43.68 28.00 -9.01
N THR A 325 -44.62 28.84 -9.42
CA THR A 325 -46.02 28.46 -9.60
C THR A 325 -46.09 27.54 -10.83
N SER A 326 -46.45 26.28 -10.64
CA SER A 326 -46.65 25.34 -11.74
C SER A 326 -47.91 25.70 -12.53
N VAL A 327 -47.74 26.20 -13.75
CA VAL A 327 -48.84 26.31 -14.73
C VAL A 327 -48.86 25.00 -15.52
N THR A 328 -49.92 24.22 -15.35
CA THR A 328 -50.21 23.04 -16.17
C THR A 328 -50.78 23.46 -17.52
N GLY A 329 -49.99 23.32 -18.58
CA GLY A 329 -50.44 23.42 -19.96
C GLY A 329 -49.60 22.47 -20.84
N ASN A 330 -50.25 21.52 -21.50
CA ASN A 330 -49.62 20.60 -22.44
C ASN A 330 -49.26 21.33 -23.75
N PRO A 331 -48.01 21.26 -24.24
CA PRO A 331 -47.72 21.61 -25.63
C PRO A 331 -47.67 20.35 -26.49
N THR A 332 -48.55 20.30 -27.48
CA THR A 332 -48.48 19.42 -28.66
C THR A 332 -47.24 19.81 -29.49
N ALA A 333 -46.37 18.84 -29.78
CA ALA A 333 -45.22 19.04 -30.66
C ALA A 333 -45.49 18.39 -32.02
N ASP A 334 -45.53 19.22 -33.07
CA ASP A 334 -45.58 18.80 -34.46
C ASP A 334 -44.14 18.88 -35.03
N MET A 335 -43.67 17.77 -35.62
CA MET A 335 -42.28 17.61 -36.10
C MET A 335 -42.15 18.09 -37.55
N THR A 336 -41.26 19.03 -37.81
CA THR A 336 -40.72 19.26 -39.18
C THR A 336 -39.18 19.32 -39.16
N LEU A 337 -38.57 18.38 -39.88
CA LEU A 337 -37.13 18.24 -40.10
C LEU A 337 -36.63 19.21 -41.18
N LYS A 338 -35.50 19.89 -40.94
CA LYS A 338 -34.59 20.37 -41.99
C LYS A 338 -33.12 20.25 -41.59
N SER A 339 -32.32 19.87 -42.57
CA SER A 339 -30.92 19.43 -42.54
C SER A 339 -29.87 20.56 -42.57
N SER A 340 -28.65 20.19 -42.20
CA SER A 340 -27.39 20.94 -42.00
C SER A 340 -26.85 21.74 -43.19
N PRO A 341 -25.90 22.66 -42.95
CA PRO A 341 -24.86 22.98 -43.93
C PRO A 341 -23.42 22.86 -43.41
N THR A 342 -22.55 22.76 -44.41
CA THR A 342 -21.17 22.27 -44.51
C THR A 342 -20.08 23.26 -44.11
N SER A 343 -18.90 22.73 -43.75
CA SER A 343 -17.64 23.40 -43.43
C SER A 343 -16.95 24.09 -44.61
N THR A 344 -16.33 25.26 -44.38
CA THR A 344 -15.41 25.94 -45.29
C THR A 344 -14.11 26.35 -44.59
N SER A 345 -12.98 26.10 -45.24
CA SER A 345 -11.60 26.43 -44.85
C SER A 345 -11.19 27.86 -45.25
N PRO A 346 -10.12 28.42 -44.64
CA PRO A 346 -9.31 29.47 -45.31
C PRO A 346 -7.79 29.19 -45.37
N PRO A 347 -7.01 29.99 -46.14
CA PRO A 347 -5.83 29.56 -46.91
C PRO A 347 -4.44 29.99 -46.36
N ALA A 348 -3.38 29.68 -47.13
CA ALA A 348 -1.96 29.68 -46.79
C ALA A 348 -1.10 30.88 -47.27
N ALA A 349 0.15 30.90 -46.77
CA ALA A 349 1.43 31.47 -47.29
C ALA A 349 1.93 32.81 -46.67
N PRO A 350 3.25 33.18 -46.75
CA PRO A 350 4.44 32.49 -47.27
C PRO A 350 5.71 32.51 -46.36
N SER A 351 6.79 31.92 -46.90
CA SER A 351 8.18 31.73 -46.43
C SER A 351 9.03 32.99 -46.18
N SER A 352 9.98 32.91 -45.23
CA SER A 352 11.18 33.77 -45.20
C SER A 352 12.43 33.01 -44.69
N SER A 353 13.59 33.49 -45.13
CA SER A 353 14.90 32.83 -45.21
C SER A 353 15.94 33.39 -44.20
N ARG A 354 16.71 32.50 -43.52
CA ARG A 354 18.11 32.56 -42.97
C ARG A 354 18.58 33.85 -42.20
N PRO A 355 19.76 33.92 -41.50
CA PRO A 355 20.91 32.99 -41.43
C PRO A 355 21.48 32.67 -40.02
N GLU A 356 22.52 31.81 -40.05
CA GLU A 356 23.49 31.46 -39.00
C GLU A 356 24.01 32.62 -38.14
N ALA A 357 24.20 32.34 -36.85
CA ALA A 357 25.22 32.98 -36.03
C ALA A 357 25.81 31.96 -35.03
N GLN A 358 27.10 31.66 -35.22
CA GLN A 358 27.99 31.06 -34.24
C GLN A 358 28.08 31.96 -33.00
N LEU A 359 28.18 31.39 -31.79
CA LEU A 359 29.23 31.73 -30.81
C LEU A 359 29.12 30.87 -29.53
N TRP A 360 30.29 30.51 -28.99
CA TRP A 360 30.60 29.88 -27.68
C TRP A 360 30.59 28.36 -27.57
N SER A 361 31.71 27.79 -28.02
CA SER A 361 32.36 26.61 -27.45
C SER A 361 33.00 26.92 -26.08
N GLN A 362 33.03 25.93 -25.18
CA GLN A 362 34.06 25.55 -24.18
C GLN A 362 33.50 24.35 -23.35
N PRO A 363 34.34 23.54 -22.66
CA PRO A 363 34.34 22.08 -22.80
C PRO A 363 33.79 21.36 -21.58
N THR A 364 33.17 20.19 -21.78
CA THR A 364 32.92 19.23 -20.71
C THR A 364 33.80 18.01 -20.90
N SER A 365 34.69 17.84 -19.93
CA SER A 365 35.60 16.71 -19.76
C SER A 365 34.83 15.41 -19.54
N HIS A 366 35.32 14.37 -20.21
CA HIS A 366 34.92 12.98 -20.05
C HIS A 366 35.06 12.50 -18.60
N LEU A 367 34.04 11.81 -18.11
CA LEU A 367 34.18 10.64 -17.22
C LEU A 367 33.06 9.66 -17.59
N ALA A 368 33.38 8.81 -18.56
CA ALA A 368 32.57 7.67 -18.93
C ALA A 368 32.54 6.68 -17.75
N GLN A 369 31.34 6.34 -17.27
CA GLN A 369 31.11 5.19 -16.41
C GLN A 369 30.88 3.95 -17.30
N PRO A 370 31.43 2.77 -16.95
CA PRO A 370 31.35 1.60 -17.79
C PRO A 370 29.92 1.00 -17.81
N VAL A 371 29.43 0.73 -19.01
CA VAL A 371 28.20 -0.03 -19.28
C VAL A 371 28.46 -1.50 -18.90
N PRO A 372 27.64 -2.14 -18.04
CA PRO A 372 27.73 -3.58 -17.82
C PRO A 372 27.26 -4.34 -19.06
N THR A 373 28.06 -5.32 -19.48
CA THR A 373 27.80 -6.18 -20.63
C THR A 373 26.53 -7.01 -20.40
N LEU A 374 25.51 -6.81 -21.24
CA LEU A 374 24.27 -7.57 -21.25
C LEU A 374 24.56 -8.98 -21.83
N GLN A 375 24.51 -10.03 -21.01
CA GLN A 375 24.45 -11.40 -21.53
C GLN A 375 23.00 -11.72 -21.90
N SER A 376 22.69 -11.69 -23.18
CA SER A 376 21.46 -12.25 -23.74
C SER A 376 21.53 -13.78 -23.65
N GLN A 377 20.80 -14.37 -22.71
CA GLN A 377 20.51 -15.80 -22.75
C GLN A 377 19.14 -16.02 -23.37
N THR A 378 19.13 -16.46 -24.62
CA THR A 378 17.95 -16.96 -25.32
C THR A 378 17.52 -18.28 -24.68
N TRP A 379 16.28 -18.33 -24.18
CA TRP A 379 15.70 -19.54 -23.61
C TRP A 379 15.27 -20.50 -24.72
N ILE A 380 15.72 -21.76 -24.64
CA ILE A 380 15.27 -22.88 -25.47
C ILE A 380 14.60 -23.90 -24.52
N PRO A 381 13.34 -24.32 -24.74
CA PRO A 381 12.75 -25.40 -23.98
C PRO A 381 13.37 -26.73 -24.38
N SER A 382 13.74 -27.56 -23.40
CA SER A 382 14.15 -28.96 -23.61
C SER A 382 13.16 -29.92 -22.90
N PRO A 383 12.97 -31.13 -23.45
CA PRO A 383 11.71 -31.86 -23.39
C PRO A 383 11.50 -32.65 -22.09
N THR A 384 10.21 -32.91 -21.81
CA THR A 384 9.71 -33.77 -20.74
C THR A 384 10.24 -35.19 -20.83
N SER A 385 11.03 -35.61 -19.83
CA SER A 385 11.31 -37.02 -19.55
C SER A 385 10.29 -37.56 -18.55
N GLY A 386 9.50 -38.53 -19.01
CA GLY A 386 8.53 -39.25 -18.18
C GLY A 386 9.21 -40.34 -17.36
N HIS A 387 8.83 -40.45 -16.08
CA HIS A 387 8.97 -41.67 -15.29
C HIS A 387 7.76 -41.84 -14.36
N LEU A 388 6.82 -42.65 -14.87
CA LEU A 388 6.08 -43.73 -14.22
C LEU A 388 6.08 -43.79 -12.68
N TRP A 389 4.92 -43.53 -12.08
CA TRP A 389 4.49 -44.18 -10.84
C TRP A 389 3.05 -44.67 -11.02
N ASN A 390 2.89 -46.00 -11.04
CA ASN A 390 1.60 -46.70 -11.04
C ASN A 390 1.06 -46.78 -9.61
N SER A 391 -0.18 -46.37 -9.40
CA SER A 391 -1.07 -46.87 -8.33
C SER A 391 -2.54 -46.70 -8.74
N PRO A 392 -3.43 -47.65 -8.39
CA PRO A 392 -4.74 -47.82 -9.03
C PRO A 392 -5.82 -46.85 -8.50
N PRO A 393 -6.90 -46.59 -9.28
CA PRO A 393 -7.97 -45.69 -8.87
C PRO A 393 -8.98 -46.35 -7.91
N PRO A 394 -9.64 -45.59 -7.01
CA PRO A 394 -10.77 -46.08 -6.22
C PRO A 394 -12.07 -46.17 -7.05
N PRO A 395 -13.04 -47.01 -6.64
CA PRO A 395 -14.20 -47.36 -7.46
C PRO A 395 -15.31 -46.30 -7.49
N ASP A 396 -16.03 -46.29 -8.62
CA ASP A 396 -17.17 -45.44 -8.98
C ASP A 396 -18.35 -45.52 -7.99
N VAL A 397 -18.97 -44.36 -7.72
CA VAL A 397 -20.31 -44.23 -7.12
C VAL A 397 -21.12 -43.23 -7.97
N PRO A 398 -22.42 -43.48 -8.23
CA PRO A 398 -23.08 -43.03 -9.44
C PRO A 398 -23.58 -41.59 -9.40
N ALA A 399 -23.72 -41.02 -10.60
CA ALA A 399 -24.26 -39.70 -10.90
C ALA A 399 -25.66 -39.46 -10.30
N GLN A 400 -25.81 -38.33 -9.61
CA GLN A 400 -27.10 -37.70 -9.37
C GLN A 400 -27.25 -36.46 -10.25
N THR A 401 -28.19 -36.55 -11.18
CA THR A 401 -28.80 -35.46 -11.93
C THR A 401 -29.52 -34.52 -10.97
N VAL A 402 -29.12 -33.25 -10.95
CA VAL A 402 -29.91 -32.18 -10.31
C VAL A 402 -30.16 -31.07 -11.31
N HIS A 403 -31.44 -30.74 -11.43
CA HIS A 403 -32.06 -29.78 -12.33
C HIS A 403 -31.47 -28.37 -12.23
N THR A 404 -31.21 -27.79 -13.40
CA THR A 404 -30.90 -26.38 -13.61
C THR A 404 -32.16 -25.53 -13.42
N THR A 405 -32.23 -24.75 -12.36
CA THR A 405 -33.12 -23.58 -12.27
C THR A 405 -32.29 -22.31 -12.46
N GLN A 406 -32.47 -21.69 -13.63
CA GLN A 406 -31.96 -20.36 -13.96
C GLN A 406 -32.67 -19.30 -13.11
N ASN A 407 -31.92 -18.35 -12.56
CA ASN A 407 -32.39 -17.00 -12.24
C ASN A 407 -31.20 -16.01 -12.27
N PRO A 408 -31.46 -14.72 -12.53
CA PRO A 408 -30.65 -13.91 -13.44
C PRO A 408 -29.42 -13.27 -12.79
N THR A 409 -28.32 -13.26 -13.54
CA THR A 409 -27.07 -12.55 -13.26
C THR A 409 -27.25 -11.04 -13.38
N LEU A 410 -27.02 -10.31 -12.29
CA LEU A 410 -26.66 -8.90 -12.32
C LEU A 410 -25.19 -8.80 -12.76
N SER A 411 -25.02 -8.43 -14.03
CA SER A 411 -23.74 -8.07 -14.64
C SER A 411 -23.29 -6.71 -14.10
N THR A 412 -22.15 -6.67 -13.42
CA THR A 412 -21.40 -5.43 -13.19
C THR A 412 -20.00 -5.59 -13.79
N SER A 413 -19.94 -5.62 -15.12
CA SER A 413 -18.70 -5.37 -15.84
C SER A 413 -18.27 -3.91 -15.66
N PRO A 414 -16.99 -3.59 -15.45
CA PRO A 414 -16.49 -2.22 -15.58
C PRO A 414 -16.57 -1.78 -17.06
N PRO A 415 -16.78 -0.47 -17.34
CA PRO A 415 -16.86 0.00 -18.72
C PRO A 415 -15.51 -0.12 -19.44
N ALA A 416 -15.60 -0.47 -20.72
CA ALA A 416 -14.50 -0.75 -21.62
C ALA A 416 -13.52 0.42 -21.81
N ASP A 417 -12.27 0.03 -22.07
CA ASP A 417 -11.12 0.87 -22.36
C ASP A 417 -11.36 1.85 -23.52
N GLN A 418 -11.12 3.14 -23.29
CA GLN A 418 -10.70 4.05 -24.35
C GLN A 418 -9.18 4.09 -24.39
N LEU A 419 -8.62 3.41 -25.39
CA LEU A 419 -7.24 3.56 -25.85
C LEU A 419 -6.94 5.04 -26.15
N TRP A 420 -6.06 5.67 -25.38
CA TRP A 420 -5.47 6.95 -25.74
C TRP A 420 -4.06 6.73 -26.27
N ASN A 421 -3.93 6.83 -27.59
CA ASN A 421 -2.66 6.99 -28.28
C ASN A 421 -2.03 8.32 -27.87
N ALA A 422 -0.81 8.30 -27.34
CA ALA A 422 -0.02 9.51 -27.08
C ALA A 422 0.62 10.02 -28.38
N PRO A 423 0.52 11.32 -28.73
CA PRO A 423 1.40 11.94 -29.72
C PRO A 423 2.72 12.42 -29.07
N PRO A 424 3.79 12.61 -29.87
CA PRO A 424 5.13 12.84 -29.36
C PRO A 424 5.33 14.28 -28.82
N GLU A 425 6.35 14.40 -27.98
CA GLU A 425 6.78 15.59 -27.27
C GLU A 425 6.93 16.84 -28.16
N SER A 426 6.40 17.98 -27.69
CA SER A 426 6.84 19.30 -28.12
C SER A 426 7.06 20.19 -26.89
N SER A 427 8.32 20.58 -26.71
CA SER A 427 8.81 21.53 -25.73
C SER A 427 8.26 22.95 -25.92
N THR A 428 8.23 23.69 -24.81
CA THR A 428 8.08 25.15 -24.62
C THR A 428 6.66 25.72 -24.40
N SER A 429 6.36 26.01 -23.14
CA SER A 429 5.79 27.30 -22.73
C SER A 429 6.05 27.52 -21.24
N THR A 430 6.94 28.46 -20.94
CA THR A 430 7.24 28.95 -19.60
C THR A 430 6.11 29.87 -19.13
N SER A 431 5.42 29.47 -18.07
CA SER A 431 4.59 30.35 -17.26
C SER A 431 5.09 30.26 -15.83
N GLY A 432 5.73 31.35 -15.38
CA GLY A 432 6.41 31.43 -14.09
C GLY A 432 5.44 31.27 -12.93
N TRP A 433 5.61 30.20 -12.17
CA TRP A 433 5.02 30.07 -10.84
C TRP A 433 6.12 29.78 -9.83
N ILE A 434 6.33 30.72 -8.91
CA ILE A 434 7.28 30.62 -7.81
C ILE A 434 6.55 29.96 -6.63
N PRO A 435 7.05 28.83 -6.08
CA PRO A 435 6.49 28.24 -4.88
C PRO A 435 6.58 29.21 -3.70
N ARG A 436 5.47 29.47 -3.01
CA ARG A 436 5.48 30.20 -1.73
C ARG A 436 6.10 29.30 -0.67
N THR A 437 7.37 29.52 -0.36
CA THR A 437 7.98 29.07 0.90
C THR A 437 7.45 29.96 2.02
N PHE A 438 6.67 29.39 2.94
CA PHE A 438 6.31 30.10 4.17
C PHE A 438 7.50 30.02 5.13
N SER A 439 8.16 31.17 5.33
CA SER A 439 9.16 31.38 6.38
C SER A 439 8.47 31.34 7.74
N GLU A 440 8.99 30.52 8.67
CA GLU A 440 8.57 30.52 10.07
C GLU A 440 8.90 31.87 10.74
N PRO A 441 8.01 32.44 11.58
CA PRO A 441 8.39 33.54 12.44
C PRO A 441 9.20 33.04 13.65
N PHE A 442 10.32 33.73 13.90
CA PHE A 442 11.17 33.62 15.08
C PHE A 442 10.35 33.70 16.39
N PHE A 443 10.45 32.67 17.22
CA PHE A 443 10.00 32.75 18.61
C PHE A 443 11.17 33.21 19.50
N ILE A 444 10.95 34.36 20.15
CA ILE A 444 11.78 34.91 21.22
C ILE A 444 11.62 34.00 22.45
N GLN A 445 12.74 33.48 22.96
CA GLN A 445 12.83 32.83 24.27
C GLN A 445 12.72 33.88 25.38
N ASP A 446 11.86 33.64 26.35
CA ASP A 446 11.92 34.24 27.69
C ASP A 446 11.68 33.16 28.77
N PRO A 447 12.19 33.36 30.00
CA PRO A 447 12.74 32.27 30.81
C PRO A 447 11.77 31.67 31.86
N GLU A 448 12.11 30.46 32.32
CA GLU A 448 11.45 29.70 33.39
C GLU A 448 11.18 30.50 34.68
N PRO A 449 10.11 30.13 35.40
CA PRO A 449 10.09 30.18 36.85
C PRO A 449 10.04 28.77 37.47
N SER A 450 11.09 28.45 38.22
CA SER A 450 11.11 27.41 39.25
C SER A 450 9.98 27.63 40.27
N MET A 451 9.28 26.58 40.70
CA MET A 451 8.74 26.48 42.07
C MET A 451 8.39 25.02 42.42
N ARG A 452 9.05 24.54 43.48
CA ARG A 452 8.81 23.28 44.18
C ARG A 452 7.37 23.24 44.71
N GLY A 453 6.63 22.18 44.38
CA GLY A 453 5.44 21.76 45.13
C GLY A 453 5.80 20.78 46.26
N PRO A 454 5.03 20.73 47.36
CA PRO A 454 5.29 19.86 48.51
C PRO A 454 4.91 18.38 48.23
N PRO A 455 5.48 17.42 48.99
CA PRO A 455 5.30 16.00 48.72
C PRO A 455 3.92 15.49 49.17
N ILE A 456 3.23 14.78 48.29
CA ILE A 456 1.95 14.11 48.59
C ILE A 456 2.25 12.68 49.04
N THR A 457 1.88 12.37 50.28
CA THR A 457 1.86 11.05 50.91
C THR A 457 0.77 10.16 50.31
N PHE A 458 1.13 8.94 49.92
CA PHE A 458 0.21 7.89 49.49
C PHE A 458 -0.58 7.34 50.69
N GLN A 459 -1.90 7.46 50.65
CA GLN A 459 -2.82 6.66 51.47
C GLN A 459 -3.43 5.56 50.59
N ASN A 460 -3.22 4.31 51.00
CA ASN A 460 -3.88 3.13 50.45
C ASN A 460 -5.38 3.15 50.78
N HIS A 461 -6.21 2.80 49.80
CA HIS A 461 -7.60 2.38 50.00
C HIS A 461 -8.04 1.44 48.85
N PRO A 462 -9.15 0.69 49.02
CA PRO A 462 -9.13 -0.76 49.06
C PRO A 462 -9.61 -1.43 47.76
N GLU A 463 -9.49 -2.75 47.74
CA GLU A 463 -10.00 -3.70 46.75
C GLU A 463 -11.35 -3.28 46.15
N TYR A 464 -11.41 -3.24 44.81
CA TYR A 464 -12.66 -3.17 44.07
C TYR A 464 -12.87 -4.48 43.32
N ASP A 465 -13.99 -5.10 43.67
CA ASP A 465 -14.54 -6.35 43.18
C ASP A 465 -14.81 -6.28 41.66
N ARG A 466 -14.43 -7.34 40.93
CA ARG A 466 -14.61 -7.44 39.47
C ARG A 466 -15.98 -8.02 39.17
N ASP A 467 -16.93 -7.14 38.91
CA ASP A 467 -18.21 -7.52 38.30
C ASP A 467 -18.01 -7.77 36.80
N TYR A 468 -17.94 -9.05 36.41
CA TYR A 468 -17.97 -9.48 35.02
C TYR A 468 -19.38 -9.33 34.45
N ARG A 469 -19.67 -8.18 33.84
CA ARG A 469 -20.78 -8.06 32.88
C ARG A 469 -20.25 -7.97 31.46
N THR A 470 -20.68 -8.95 30.69
CA THR A 470 -20.57 -9.12 29.24
C THR A 470 -20.73 -7.82 28.46
N PHE A 471 -19.65 -7.37 27.82
CA PHE A 471 -19.70 -6.48 26.66
C PHE A 471 -19.54 -7.32 25.41
N GLU A 472 -20.69 -7.61 24.78
CA GLU A 472 -20.77 -7.82 23.34
C GLU A 472 -20.34 -6.52 22.62
N HIS A 473 -19.84 -6.65 21.39
CA HIS A 473 -19.25 -5.63 20.49
C HIS A 473 -17.72 -5.50 20.52
N ALA A 474 -17.07 -6.21 19.59
CA ALA A 474 -15.90 -5.71 18.85
C ALA A 474 -15.61 -6.63 17.64
N GLY A 475 -16.16 -6.29 16.48
CA GLY A 475 -15.88 -6.94 15.20
C GLY A 475 -15.45 -5.93 14.13
N PHE A 476 -14.36 -6.26 13.44
CA PHE A 476 -14.08 -5.95 12.02
C PHE A 476 -14.12 -4.48 11.55
N GLY A 477 -12.97 -3.83 11.55
CA GLY A 477 -12.73 -2.61 10.79
C GLY A 477 -12.46 -2.92 9.32
N ALA A 478 -13.40 -2.53 8.44
CA ALA A 478 -13.27 -2.34 6.99
C ALA A 478 -13.47 -3.52 6.02
N ILE A 479 -14.39 -4.45 6.32
CA ILE A 479 -15.25 -5.09 5.31
C ILE A 479 -16.69 -5.16 5.85
N SER A 480 -17.46 -4.07 5.70
CA SER A 480 -18.94 -4.12 5.66
C SER A 480 -19.50 -2.80 5.12
N SER A 481 -19.78 -2.78 3.81
CA SER A 481 -20.84 -1.97 3.20
C SER A 481 -20.97 -2.38 1.72
N ALA A 482 -21.42 -3.61 1.51
CA ALA A 482 -22.14 -4.13 0.35
C ALA A 482 -22.52 -5.58 0.66
#